data_AF-A0AAA9ZVA6-F1
#
_entry.id   AF-A0AAA9ZVA6-F1
#
_cell.length_a   1.000
_cell.length_b   1.000
_cell.length_c   1.000
_cell.angle_alpha   90.00
_cell.angle_beta   90.00
_cell.angle_gamma   90.00
#
_symmetry.space_group_name_H-M   'P 1'
#
loop_
_entity.id
_entity.type
_entity.pdbx_description
1 polymer ?
#
loop_
_entity_poly.entity_id
_entity_poly.type
_entity_poly.pdbx_seq_one_letter_code
_entity_poly.pdbx_strand_id
1 'polypeptide(L)'
;MTGHSIYTKSQVREIFSAGKECMRILNIPLESDIVERVLYNRDVVKDEETLKYFDCGTKKLGWVDSEGNLEISPMVEFFSRNIPRKQVQDVLEKCKTSFDGANVGEKMFNYQQCFFEKKKFK
;
A
#
# COMPACT_ATOMS: atom_id res chain seq x y z
N MET A 1 -10.10 -19.09 10.82
CA MET A 1 -10.85 -17.82 10.67
C MET A 1 -10.55 -17.25 9.29
N THR A 2 -11.40 -17.52 8.30
CA THR A 2 -11.26 -17.01 6.93
C THR A 2 -11.84 -15.60 6.85
N GLY A 3 -11.04 -14.60 7.27
CA GLY A 3 -11.34 -13.21 7.00
C GLY A 3 -11.27 -12.99 5.48
N HIS A 4 -12.38 -12.56 4.87
CA HIS A 4 -12.34 -12.10 3.48
C HIS A 4 -11.32 -10.96 3.43
N SER A 5 -10.38 -11.07 2.50
CA SER A 5 -9.31 -10.10 2.26
C SER A 5 -9.80 -9.13 1.19
N ILE A 6 -9.57 -7.84 1.38
CA ILE A 6 -9.84 -6.80 0.37
C ILE A 6 -9.16 -7.08 -0.99
N TYR A 7 -8.19 -8.00 -1.01
CA TYR A 7 -7.44 -8.44 -2.18
C TYR A 7 -7.88 -9.82 -2.68
N THR A 8 -8.00 -9.94 -3.99
CA THR A 8 -8.01 -11.24 -4.71
C THR A 8 -6.65 -11.94 -4.62
N LYS A 9 -6.62 -13.25 -4.93
CA LYS A 9 -5.35 -14.01 -5.03
C LYS A 9 -4.36 -13.40 -6.02
N SER A 10 -4.82 -12.80 -7.12
CA SER A 10 -3.92 -12.14 -8.09
C SER A 10 -3.27 -10.91 -7.50
N GLN A 11 -4.08 -10.04 -6.88
CA GLN A 11 -3.59 -8.82 -6.23
C GLN A 11 -2.59 -9.13 -5.11
N VAL A 12 -2.84 -10.18 -4.32
CA VAL A 12 -1.88 -10.66 -3.32
C VAL A 12 -0.56 -11.04 -4.00
N ARG A 13 -0.59 -11.83 -5.08
CA ARG A 13 0.65 -12.20 -5.81
C ARG A 13 1.41 -11.00 -6.36
N GLU A 14 0.69 -10.02 -6.91
CA GLU A 14 1.29 -8.78 -7.44
C GLU A 14 1.99 -7.99 -6.32
N ILE A 15 1.33 -7.78 -5.18
CA ILE A 15 1.92 -7.08 -4.03
C ILE A 15 3.10 -7.86 -3.46
N PHE A 16 2.99 -9.18 -3.31
CA PHE A 16 4.10 -10.00 -2.82
C PHE A 16 5.29 -10.01 -3.79
N SER A 17 5.07 -10.00 -5.10
CA SER A 17 6.14 -9.93 -6.09
C SER A 17 6.90 -8.60 -5.98
N ALA A 18 6.16 -7.47 -5.99
CA ALA A 18 6.75 -6.15 -5.84
C ALA A 18 7.45 -5.98 -4.48
N GLY A 19 6.79 -6.41 -3.41
CA GLY A 19 7.30 -6.36 -2.04
C GLY A 19 8.60 -7.15 -1.87
N LYS A 20 8.64 -8.41 -2.32
CA LYS A 20 9.87 -9.23 -2.26
C LYS A 20 11.01 -8.65 -3.09
N GLU A 21 10.72 -7.99 -4.20
CA GLU A 21 11.75 -7.28 -4.96
C GLU A 21 12.30 -6.09 -4.18
N CYS A 22 11.44 -5.30 -3.53
CA CYS A 22 11.87 -4.22 -2.64
C CYS A 22 12.68 -4.71 -1.44
N MET A 23 12.29 -5.83 -0.83
CA MET A 23 13.07 -6.43 0.25
C MET A 23 14.49 -6.75 -0.22
N ARG A 24 14.67 -7.32 -1.41
CA ARG A 24 16.01 -7.58 -1.97
C ARG A 24 16.80 -6.29 -2.20
N ILE A 25 16.18 -5.26 -2.78
CA ILE A 25 16.84 -3.96 -3.06
C ILE A 25 17.30 -3.30 -1.76
N LEU A 26 16.48 -3.39 -0.72
CA LEU A 26 16.71 -2.75 0.58
C LEU A 26 17.52 -3.62 1.56
N ASN A 27 17.92 -4.82 1.14
CA ASN A 27 18.58 -5.82 2.00
C ASN A 27 17.76 -6.21 3.24
N ILE A 28 16.42 -6.20 3.12
CA ILE A 28 15.52 -6.73 4.14
C ILE A 28 15.48 -8.25 3.99
N PRO A 29 15.67 -9.04 5.08
CA PRO A 29 15.63 -10.49 5.01
C PRO A 29 14.29 -11.00 4.45
N LEU A 30 14.31 -11.99 3.56
CA LEU A 30 13.11 -12.48 2.87
C LEU A 30 12.12 -13.21 3.80
N GLU A 31 12.58 -13.59 4.99
CA GLU A 31 11.81 -14.12 6.10
C GLU A 31 11.07 -13.05 6.92
N SER A 32 11.38 -11.76 6.72
CA SER A 32 10.65 -10.65 7.34
C SER A 32 9.18 -10.66 6.93
N ASP A 33 8.31 -10.34 7.88
CA ASP A 33 6.86 -10.27 7.70
C ASP A 33 6.38 -8.90 7.16
N ILE A 34 7.30 -8.01 6.79
CA ILE A 34 7.00 -6.62 6.40
C ILE A 34 5.94 -6.52 5.30
N VAL A 35 5.96 -7.43 4.33
CA VAL A 35 4.96 -7.47 3.25
C VAL A 35 3.57 -7.71 3.82
N GLU A 36 3.44 -8.67 4.74
CA GLU A 36 2.16 -9.03 5.36
C GLU A 36 1.66 -7.94 6.31
N ARG A 37 2.56 -7.37 7.11
CA ARG A 37 2.25 -6.23 7.99
C ARG A 37 1.67 -5.07 7.19
N VAL A 38 2.37 -4.63 6.15
CA VAL A 38 1.93 -3.53 5.28
C VAL A 38 0.67 -3.89 4.49
N LEU A 39 0.59 -5.09 3.91
CA LEU A 39 -0.55 -5.53 3.10
C LEU A 39 -1.84 -5.56 3.92
N TYR A 40 -1.78 -6.04 5.16
CA TYR A 40 -2.96 -6.23 5.99
C TYR A 40 -3.15 -5.15 7.06
N ASN A 41 -2.27 -4.14 7.08
CA ASN A 41 -2.18 -3.12 8.12
C ASN A 41 -2.18 -3.73 9.54
N ARG A 42 -1.30 -4.71 9.75
CA ARG A 42 -1.12 -5.42 11.03
C ARG A 42 0.23 -5.02 11.61
N ASP A 43 0.22 -4.29 12.73
CA ASP A 43 1.43 -3.90 13.45
C ASP A 43 2.49 -3.20 12.57
N VAL A 44 2.00 -2.35 11.65
CA VAL A 44 2.85 -1.53 10.79
C VAL A 44 3.44 -0.42 11.64
N VAL A 45 4.77 -0.39 11.75
CA VAL A 45 5.51 0.60 12.53
C VAL A 45 6.11 1.65 11.60
N LYS A 46 6.22 2.89 12.09
CA LYS A 46 6.78 4.01 11.33
C LYS A 46 8.28 4.13 11.55
N ASP A 47 9.03 3.11 11.15
CA ASP A 47 10.50 3.08 11.22
C ASP A 47 11.16 3.25 9.85
N GLU A 48 12.48 3.48 9.84
CA GLU A 48 13.24 3.77 8.61
C GLU A 48 13.11 2.66 7.57
N GLU A 49 13.18 1.40 7.99
CA GLU A 49 13.05 0.23 7.11
C GLU A 49 11.66 0.20 6.46
N THR A 50 10.60 0.41 7.24
CA THR A 50 9.22 0.41 6.77
C THR A 50 8.96 1.56 5.81
N LEU A 51 9.47 2.78 6.11
CA LEU A 51 9.31 3.93 5.21
C LEU A 51 10.04 3.72 3.87
N LYS A 52 11.26 3.15 3.89
CA LYS A 52 11.97 2.77 2.66
C LYS A 52 11.21 1.70 1.87
N TYR A 53 10.61 0.74 2.56
CA TYR A 53 9.78 -0.29 1.94
C TYR A 53 8.52 0.31 1.29
N PHE A 54 7.83 1.26 1.94
CA PHE A 54 6.72 1.99 1.34
C PHE A 54 7.14 2.69 0.06
N ASP A 55 8.20 3.49 0.11
CA ASP A 55 8.70 4.23 -1.06
C ASP A 55 8.95 3.29 -2.26
N CYS A 56 9.71 2.21 -2.04
CA CYS A 56 9.99 1.24 -3.10
C CYS A 56 8.72 0.54 -3.60
N GLY A 57 7.88 0.04 -2.69
CA GLY A 57 6.71 -0.76 -3.04
C GLY A 57 5.67 0.03 -3.82
N THR A 58 5.39 1.25 -3.40
CA THR A 58 4.36 2.09 -4.04
C THR A 58 4.79 2.59 -5.40
N LYS A 59 6.09 2.87 -5.60
CA LYS A 59 6.65 3.15 -6.92
C LYS A 59 6.57 1.94 -7.86
N LYS A 60 6.91 0.75 -7.37
CA LYS A 60 6.81 -0.49 -8.17
C LYS A 60 5.37 -0.81 -8.60
N LEU A 61 4.40 -0.48 -7.75
CA LEU A 61 2.98 -0.68 -8.06
C LEU A 61 2.40 0.48 -8.90
N GLY A 62 3.18 1.52 -9.19
CA GLY A 62 2.73 2.69 -9.94
C GLY A 62 1.73 3.57 -9.18
N TRP A 63 1.72 3.49 -7.83
CA TRP A 63 0.87 4.32 -6.97
C TRP A 63 1.54 5.63 -6.60
N VAL A 64 2.85 5.71 -6.80
CA VAL A 64 3.62 6.94 -6.72
C VAL A 64 4.50 7.03 -7.96
N ASP A 65 4.54 8.19 -8.60
CA ASP A 65 5.37 8.42 -9.78
C ASP A 65 6.87 8.62 -9.42
N SER A 66 7.71 8.90 -10.43
CA SER A 66 9.14 9.16 -10.22
C SER A 66 9.44 10.46 -9.48
N GLU A 67 8.50 11.41 -9.47
CA GLU A 67 8.62 12.71 -8.79
C GLU A 67 8.13 12.66 -7.34
N GLY A 68 7.47 11.57 -6.94
CA GLY A 68 6.93 11.39 -5.60
C GLY A 68 5.48 11.85 -5.45
N ASN A 69 4.73 11.99 -6.54
CA ASN A 69 3.32 12.34 -6.56
C ASN A 69 2.43 11.09 -6.47
N LEU A 70 1.29 11.22 -5.79
CA LEU A 70 0.31 10.14 -5.61
C LEU A 70 -0.50 9.90 -6.90
N GLU A 71 -0.53 8.65 -7.35
CA GLU A 71 -1.27 8.20 -8.53
C GLU A 71 -2.51 7.38 -8.12
N ILE A 72 -3.67 8.03 -8.09
CA ILE A 72 -4.94 7.41 -7.63
C ILE A 72 -5.50 6.42 -8.68
N SER A 73 -5.38 6.72 -9.97
CA SER A 73 -6.00 5.91 -11.03
C SER A 73 -5.53 4.43 -11.01
N PRO A 74 -4.22 4.14 -10.93
CA PRO A 74 -3.73 2.77 -10.80
C PRO A 74 -4.23 2.06 -9.53
N MET A 75 -4.34 2.78 -8.40
CA MET A 75 -4.91 2.23 -7.17
C MET A 75 -6.39 1.87 -7.36
N VAL A 76 -7.18 2.76 -7.97
CA VAL A 76 -8.59 2.50 -8.27
C VAL A 76 -8.72 1.26 -9.14
N GLU A 77 -7.98 1.15 -10.23
CA GLU A 77 -8.01 -0.02 -11.12
C GLU A 77 -7.63 -1.31 -10.38
N PHE A 78 -6.59 -1.24 -9.55
CA PHE A 78 -6.13 -2.38 -8.78
C PHE A 78 -7.21 -2.87 -7.81
N PHE A 79 -7.69 -2.02 -6.90
CA PHE A 79 -8.67 -2.41 -5.89
C PHE A 79 -10.06 -2.73 -6.47
N SER A 80 -10.42 -2.12 -7.61
CA SER A 80 -11.74 -2.32 -8.24
C SER A 80 -11.94 -3.68 -8.89
N ARG A 81 -10.92 -4.55 -8.89
CA ARG A 81 -11.05 -5.94 -9.36
C ARG A 81 -11.95 -6.81 -8.47
N ASN A 82 -12.19 -6.37 -7.24
CA ASN A 82 -13.03 -7.06 -6.23
C ASN A 82 -14.03 -6.09 -5.58
N ILE A 83 -13.66 -4.83 -5.40
CA ILE A 83 -14.47 -3.85 -4.69
C ILE A 83 -15.17 -2.94 -5.71
N PRO A 84 -16.43 -2.51 -5.49
CA PRO A 84 -17.06 -1.55 -6.38
C PRO A 84 -16.23 -0.28 -6.56
N ARG A 85 -15.97 0.11 -7.82
CA ARG A 85 -15.08 1.22 -8.18
C ARG A 85 -15.34 2.50 -7.40
N LYS A 86 -16.62 2.88 -7.26
CA LYS A 86 -17.00 4.09 -6.53
C LYS A 86 -16.58 4.05 -5.05
N GLN A 87 -16.71 2.91 -4.37
CA GLN A 87 -16.29 2.79 -2.97
C GLN A 87 -14.78 2.93 -2.81
N VAL A 88 -14.01 2.39 -3.75
CA VAL A 88 -12.55 2.52 -3.79
C VAL A 88 -12.16 3.98 -4.02
N GLN A 89 -12.74 4.61 -5.04
CA GLN A 89 -12.44 5.99 -5.39
C GLN A 89 -12.79 6.95 -4.24
N ASP A 90 -13.97 6.78 -3.62
CA ASP A 90 -14.42 7.62 -2.51
C ASP A 90 -13.44 7.58 -1.32
N VAL A 91 -12.90 6.40 -0.95
CA VAL A 91 -11.93 6.31 0.15
C VAL A 91 -10.56 6.85 -0.22
N LEU A 92 -10.07 6.59 -1.43
CA LEU A 92 -8.76 7.06 -1.88
C LEU A 92 -8.71 8.59 -1.98
N GLU A 93 -9.76 9.20 -2.54
CA GLU A 93 -9.87 10.67 -2.63
C GLU A 93 -10.03 11.31 -1.24
N LYS A 94 -10.81 10.70 -0.35
CA LYS A 94 -10.97 11.18 1.02
C LYS A 94 -9.66 11.22 1.81
N CYS A 95 -8.72 10.34 1.49
CA CYS A 95 -7.43 10.26 2.17
C CYS A 95 -6.34 11.09 1.52
N LYS A 96 -6.60 11.79 0.41
CA LYS A 96 -5.59 12.55 -0.33
C LYS A 96 -4.85 13.58 0.53
N THR A 97 -5.54 14.20 1.48
CA THR A 97 -4.92 15.17 2.42
C THR A 97 -3.96 14.53 3.42
N SER A 98 -4.02 13.21 3.61
CA SER A 98 -3.10 12.44 4.45
C SER A 98 -1.89 11.93 3.68
N PHE A 99 -1.76 12.26 2.38
CA PHE A 99 -0.52 12.04 1.63
C PHE A 99 0.47 13.18 1.92
N ASP A 100 0.96 13.21 3.16
CA ASP A 100 1.81 14.26 3.73
C ASP A 100 3.02 13.66 4.47
N GLY A 101 4.12 14.40 4.60
CA GLY A 101 5.33 13.89 5.24
C GLY A 101 6.64 14.36 4.61
N ALA A 102 7.76 14.05 5.26
CA ALA A 102 9.09 14.51 4.87
C ALA A 102 9.64 13.81 3.61
N ASN A 103 9.19 12.59 3.33
CA ASN A 103 9.59 11.80 2.16
C ASN A 103 8.43 10.93 1.66
N VAL A 104 8.60 10.30 0.49
CA VAL A 104 7.56 9.45 -0.13
C VAL A 104 7.10 8.31 0.78
N GLY A 105 8.04 7.66 1.46
CA GLY A 105 7.73 6.58 2.38
C GLY A 105 6.78 7.03 3.50
N GLU A 106 7.07 8.20 4.09
CA GLU A 106 6.23 8.80 5.11
C GLU A 106 4.85 9.21 4.58
N LYS A 107 4.80 9.86 3.41
CA LYS A 107 3.56 10.23 2.73
C LYS A 107 2.65 9.03 2.51
N MET A 108 3.21 7.93 2.00
CA MET A 108 2.46 6.70 1.75
C MET A 108 2.08 5.96 3.03
N PHE A 109 2.92 6.00 4.07
CA PHE A 109 2.56 5.48 5.39
C PHE A 109 1.30 6.19 5.91
N ASN A 110 1.32 7.53 5.97
CA ASN A 110 0.20 8.33 6.49
C ASN A 110 -1.06 8.13 5.63
N TYR A 111 -0.92 8.12 4.30
CA TYR A 111 -2.01 7.85 3.37
C TYR A 111 -2.63 6.46 3.58
N GLN A 112 -1.79 5.43 3.78
CA GLN A 112 -2.25 4.08 4.06
C GLN A 112 -3.01 4.01 5.39
N GLN A 113 -2.53 4.66 6.44
CA GLN A 113 -3.22 4.69 7.73
C GLN A 113 -4.64 5.26 7.58
N CYS A 114 -4.78 6.38 6.85
CA CYS A 114 -6.10 6.91 6.52
C CYS A 114 -6.95 5.90 5.73
N PHE A 115 -6.39 5.27 4.70
CA PHE A 115 -7.14 4.31 3.88
C PHE A 115 -7.71 3.16 4.72
N PHE A 116 -6.91 2.55 5.59
CA PHE A 116 -7.36 1.46 6.45
C PHE A 116 -8.32 1.91 7.54
N GLU A 117 -8.20 3.13 8.04
CA GLU A 117 -9.15 3.72 8.99
C GLU A 117 -10.51 4.00 8.35
N LYS A 118 -10.52 4.51 7.11
CA LYS A 118 -11.75 5.00 6.45
C LYS A 118 -12.45 3.95 5.59
N LYS A 119 -11.77 2.89 5.14
CA LYS A 119 -12.38 1.86 4.29
C LYS A 119 -13.49 1.13 5.04
N LYS A 120 -14.61 0.86 4.34
CA LYS A 120 -15.77 0.14 4.91
C LYS A 120 -15.92 -1.29 4.38
N PHE A 121 -15.08 -1.69 3.44
CA PHE A 121 -15.08 -3.01 2.82
C PHE A 121 -14.07 -3.95 3.49
N LYS A 122 -14.40 -5.24 3.52
CA LYS A 122 -13.64 -6.31 4.17
C LYS A 122 -12.97 -7.19 3.14
#